data_AF-A0A345Z4Z1-F1
#
_entry.id   AF-A0A345Z4Z1-F1
#
_cell.length_a   1.000
_cell.length_b   1.000
_cell.length_c   1.000
_cell.angle_alpha   90.00
_cell.angle_beta   90.00
_cell.angle_gamma   90.00
#
_symmetry.space_group_name_H-M   'P 1'
#
loop_
_entity.id
_entity.type
_entity.pdbx_description
1 polymer ?
#
loop_
_entity_poly.entity_id
_entity_poly.type
_entity_poly.pdbx_seq_one_letter_code
_entity_poly.pdbx_strand_id
1 'polypeptide(L)'
;MKNQKINEKFYYITAVVLATIVIIASVIAFIISVSTNFRINSIQGVDKSFFNDFNSGGENIYKTAKINMLNIFLPFLNLKFGGGQILQILLTESLFFMMIYTGNADGFSPRYRFRYSWGLQRFFTTLPLLCLQFMVFLLPMIKTLFYYSAESQIYEYFGREMFNEELFKNQLEVVKLGLERVYFIILITNLVGITSLSVLTFITIYAWFKSKWKIKDIVRTEDERIFEVKRKARGNIRNESK
;
A
#
# COMPACT_ATOMS: atom_id res chain seq x y z
N MET A 1 22.38 27.21 15.75
CA MET A 1 21.00 27.06 15.21
C MET A 1 20.91 26.81 13.70
N LYS A 2 21.67 27.49 12.83
CA LYS A 2 21.59 27.30 11.36
C LYS A 2 21.95 25.86 10.92
N ASN A 3 23.04 25.30 11.46
CA ASN A 3 23.48 23.93 11.13
C ASN A 3 22.51 22.84 11.59
N GLN A 4 21.83 23.03 12.73
CA GLN A 4 20.84 22.07 13.24
C GLN A 4 19.61 21.98 12.34
N LYS A 5 19.13 23.12 11.80
CA LYS A 5 18.02 23.16 10.82
C LYS A 5 18.38 22.52 9.48
N ILE A 6 19.65 22.61 9.06
CA ILE A 6 20.13 22.00 7.81
C ILE A 6 20.15 20.47 7.94
N ASN A 7 20.64 19.95 9.06
CA ASN A 7 20.69 18.51 9.30
C ASN A 7 19.29 17.87 9.35
N GLU A 8 18.33 18.50 10.03
CA GLU A 8 16.95 17.98 10.09
C GLU A 8 16.25 17.93 8.72
N LYS A 9 16.46 18.95 7.88
CA LYS A 9 15.91 18.98 6.51
C LYS A 9 16.55 17.89 5.65
N PHE A 10 17.85 17.67 5.80
CA PHE A 10 18.57 16.61 5.10
C PHE A 10 18.05 15.22 5.48
N TYR A 11 17.93 14.90 6.78
CA TYR A 11 17.37 13.61 7.23
C TYR A 11 15.96 13.35 6.70
N TYR A 12 15.10 14.37 6.71
CA TYR A 12 13.75 14.25 6.18
C TYR A 12 13.76 13.94 4.68
N ILE A 13 14.55 14.68 3.89
CA ILE A 13 14.67 14.44 2.45
C ILE A 13 15.21 13.04 2.18
N THR A 14 16.26 12.61 2.90
CA THR A 14 16.82 11.26 2.76
C THR A 14 15.78 10.18 3.08
N ALA A 15 15.00 10.35 4.15
CA ALA A 15 13.95 9.40 4.51
C ALA A 15 12.84 9.32 3.44
N VAL A 16 12.42 10.46 2.89
CA VAL A 16 11.42 10.51 1.81
C VAL A 16 11.94 9.87 0.52
N VAL A 17 13.19 10.13 0.14
CA VAL A 17 13.82 9.52 -1.04
C VAL A 17 13.92 8.01 -0.88
N LEU A 18 14.42 7.53 0.26
CA LEU A 18 14.52 6.10 0.53
C LEU A 18 13.15 5.43 0.53
N ALA A 19 12.16 6.05 1.18
CA ALA A 19 10.79 5.52 1.17
C ALA A 19 10.21 5.46 -0.25
N THR A 20 10.47 6.47 -1.09
CA THR A 20 10.03 6.49 -2.49
C THR A 20 10.64 5.32 -3.28
N ILE A 21 11.95 5.08 -3.13
CA ILE A 21 12.64 3.97 -3.78
C ILE A 21 12.05 2.64 -3.36
N VAL A 22 11.82 2.46 -2.05
CA VAL A 22 11.23 1.23 -1.51
C VAL A 22 9.81 1.00 -2.05
N ILE A 23 9.01 2.07 -2.15
CA ILE A 23 7.66 2.00 -2.74
C ILE A 23 7.74 1.57 -4.21
N ILE A 24 8.57 2.22 -5.01
CA ILE A 24 8.74 1.89 -6.44
C ILE A 24 9.17 0.42 -6.59
N ALA A 25 10.14 -0.04 -5.80
CA ALA A 25 10.58 -1.42 -5.81
C ALA A 25 9.46 -2.39 -5.43
N SER A 26 8.66 -2.07 -4.41
CA SER A 26 7.51 -2.88 -3.99
C SER A 26 6.41 -2.95 -5.04
N VAL A 27 6.13 -1.85 -5.75
CA VAL A 27 5.15 -1.79 -6.85
C VAL A 27 5.63 -2.62 -8.03
N ILE A 28 6.90 -2.49 -8.42
CA ILE A 28 7.48 -3.29 -9.51
C ILE A 28 7.41 -4.78 -9.16
N ALA A 29 7.84 -5.16 -7.95
CA ALA A 29 7.78 -6.54 -7.47
C ALA A 29 6.35 -7.08 -7.46
N PHE A 30 5.38 -6.26 -7.02
CA PHE A 30 3.96 -6.59 -7.08
C PHE A 30 3.49 -6.82 -8.51
N ILE A 31 3.75 -5.87 -9.43
CA ILE A 31 3.34 -5.96 -10.85
C ILE A 31 3.89 -7.24 -11.49
N ILE A 32 5.17 -7.55 -11.26
CA ILE A 32 5.79 -8.78 -11.75
C ILE A 32 5.03 -9.99 -11.19
N SER A 33 4.77 -10.01 -9.87
CA SER A 33 4.10 -11.12 -9.19
C SER A 33 2.65 -11.35 -9.65
N VAL A 34 1.90 -10.29 -9.95
CA VAL A 34 0.50 -10.41 -10.43
C VAL A 34 0.41 -10.64 -11.93
N SER A 35 1.43 -10.27 -12.70
CA SER A 35 1.45 -10.45 -14.17
C SER A 35 1.88 -11.86 -14.58
N THR A 36 2.53 -12.60 -13.68
CA THR A 36 2.84 -14.01 -13.92
C THR A 36 1.56 -14.85 -13.85
N ASN A 37 1.25 -15.57 -14.93
CA ASN A 37 0.26 -16.63 -14.91
C ASN A 37 0.99 -17.96 -14.70
N PHE A 38 0.54 -18.76 -13.74
CA PHE A 38 1.11 -20.08 -13.49
C PHE A 38 0.35 -21.14 -14.26
N ARG A 39 0.99 -21.81 -15.21
CA ARG A 39 0.36 -22.94 -15.91
C ARG A 39 0.33 -24.16 -14.99
N ILE A 40 -0.82 -24.80 -14.83
CA ILE A 40 -0.94 -25.97 -13.94
C ILE A 40 -0.04 -27.11 -14.43
N ASN A 41 0.07 -27.27 -15.75
CA ASN A 41 0.93 -28.29 -16.37
C ASN A 41 2.46 -28.07 -16.15
N SER A 42 2.86 -26.91 -15.64
CA SER A 42 4.26 -26.59 -15.34
C SER A 42 4.65 -26.94 -13.91
N ILE A 43 3.69 -27.37 -13.09
CA ILE A 43 3.94 -27.83 -11.73
C ILE A 43 4.57 -29.22 -11.78
N GLN A 44 5.75 -29.35 -11.18
CA GLN A 44 6.45 -30.62 -11.09
C GLN A 44 5.59 -31.65 -10.35
N GLY A 45 5.38 -32.83 -10.96
CA GLY A 45 4.58 -33.91 -10.39
C GLY A 45 3.14 -33.96 -10.88
N VAL A 46 2.65 -32.96 -11.62
CA VAL A 46 1.33 -33.04 -12.27
C VAL A 46 1.45 -33.86 -13.55
N ASP A 47 0.75 -34.99 -13.60
CA ASP A 47 0.79 -35.88 -14.76
C ASP A 47 -0.01 -35.32 -15.94
N LYS A 48 0.43 -35.59 -17.17
CA LYS A 48 -0.32 -35.18 -18.38
C LYS A 48 -1.70 -35.82 -18.44
N SER A 49 -1.85 -37.03 -17.92
CA SER A 49 -3.12 -37.74 -17.83
C SER A 49 -4.15 -37.03 -16.94
N PHE A 50 -3.73 -36.17 -16.01
CA PHE A 50 -4.63 -35.32 -15.21
C PHE A 50 -5.51 -34.42 -16.09
N PHE A 51 -5.02 -34.06 -17.28
CA PHE A 51 -5.72 -33.18 -18.21
C PHE A 51 -6.37 -33.93 -19.38
N ASN A 52 -6.07 -35.22 -19.55
CA ASN A 52 -6.70 -36.00 -20.61
C ASN A 52 -8.21 -36.05 -20.35
N ASP A 53 -8.98 -35.89 -21.42
CA ASP A 53 -10.46 -35.87 -21.45
C ASP A 53 -11.14 -34.55 -21.05
N PHE A 54 -10.40 -33.57 -20.51
CA PHE A 54 -10.98 -32.25 -20.24
C PHE A 54 -10.74 -31.26 -21.38
N ASN A 55 -11.84 -30.74 -21.93
CA ASN A 55 -11.85 -29.63 -22.88
C ASN A 55 -12.63 -28.45 -22.29
N SER A 56 -12.04 -27.26 -22.36
CA SER A 56 -12.72 -26.01 -21.98
C SER A 56 -12.79 -25.11 -23.21
N GLY A 57 -14.01 -24.80 -23.67
CA GLY A 57 -14.21 -23.97 -24.88
C GLY A 57 -13.69 -24.61 -26.17
N GLY A 58 -13.61 -25.94 -26.24
CA GLY A 58 -13.13 -26.68 -27.42
C GLY A 58 -11.61 -26.90 -27.49
N GLU A 59 -10.84 -26.35 -26.54
CA GLU A 59 -9.40 -26.60 -26.42
C GLU A 59 -9.08 -27.47 -25.20
N ASN A 60 -8.05 -28.32 -25.35
CA ASN A 60 -7.58 -29.19 -24.29
C ASN A 60 -7.03 -28.37 -23.11
N ILE A 61 -7.53 -28.66 -21.91
CA ILE A 61 -7.20 -27.94 -20.67
C ILE A 61 -5.70 -28.00 -20.34
N TYR A 62 -4.99 -29.04 -20.78
CA TYR A 62 -3.53 -29.14 -20.68
C TYR A 62 -2.82 -27.88 -21.20
N LYS A 63 -3.32 -27.25 -22.27
CA LYS A 63 -2.69 -26.08 -22.89
C LYS A 63 -3.19 -24.75 -22.30
N THR A 64 -4.39 -24.73 -21.74
CA THR A 64 -5.11 -23.49 -21.38
C THR A 64 -5.23 -23.26 -19.87
N ALA A 65 -5.10 -24.30 -19.05
CA ALA A 65 -5.18 -24.21 -17.59
C ALA A 65 -4.06 -23.35 -17.00
N LYS A 66 -4.45 -22.18 -16.50
CA LYS A 66 -3.57 -21.24 -15.83
C LYS A 66 -4.23 -20.70 -14.56
N ILE A 67 -3.42 -20.54 -13.53
CA ILE A 67 -3.77 -19.84 -12.32
C ILE A 67 -3.34 -18.39 -12.52
N ASN A 68 -4.31 -17.50 -12.53
CA ASN A 68 -4.12 -16.07 -12.60
C ASN A 68 -3.81 -15.53 -11.20
N MET A 69 -2.59 -15.04 -11.04
CA MET A 69 -2.13 -14.50 -9.76
C MET A 69 -2.88 -13.23 -9.39
N LEU A 70 -3.36 -12.42 -10.34
CA LEU A 70 -4.16 -11.24 -10.05
C LEU A 70 -5.45 -11.58 -9.26
N ASN A 71 -6.10 -12.70 -9.60
CA ASN A 71 -7.30 -13.17 -8.91
C ASN A 71 -6.99 -13.71 -7.50
N ILE A 72 -5.76 -14.14 -7.27
CA ILE A 72 -5.28 -14.54 -5.95
C ILE A 72 -5.01 -13.33 -5.07
N PHE A 73 -4.42 -12.27 -5.64
CA PHE A 73 -4.09 -11.07 -4.88
C PHE A 73 -5.30 -10.19 -4.55
N LEU A 74 -6.33 -10.19 -5.39
CA LEU A 74 -7.54 -9.36 -5.23
C LEU A 74 -8.83 -10.17 -5.43
N PRO A 75 -9.12 -11.16 -4.56
CA PRO A 75 -10.23 -12.09 -4.76
C PRO A 75 -11.61 -11.40 -4.71
N PHE A 76 -11.73 -10.29 -3.99
CA PHE A 76 -12.98 -9.54 -3.77
C PHE A 76 -13.40 -8.68 -4.97
N LEU A 77 -12.48 -8.40 -5.89
CA LEU A 77 -12.79 -7.53 -7.02
C LEU A 77 -13.37 -8.30 -8.21
N ASN A 78 -13.16 -9.63 -8.28
CA ASN A 78 -13.59 -10.48 -9.39
C ASN A 78 -13.34 -9.84 -10.78
N LEU A 79 -12.34 -8.95 -10.84
CA LEU A 79 -12.06 -8.12 -11.99
C LEU A 79 -11.26 -9.02 -12.94
N LYS A 80 -11.97 -9.64 -13.88
CA LYS A 80 -11.41 -10.51 -14.92
C LYS A 80 -10.36 -9.81 -15.83
N PHE A 81 -10.13 -8.51 -15.63
CA PHE A 81 -9.19 -7.67 -16.37
C PHE A 81 -8.34 -6.84 -15.40
N GLY A 82 -7.17 -6.36 -15.85
CA GLY A 82 -6.10 -5.68 -15.10
C GLY A 82 -6.46 -4.44 -14.24
N GLY A 83 -7.73 -4.22 -13.91
CA GLY A 83 -8.19 -3.20 -12.97
C GLY A 83 -7.60 -3.33 -11.56
N GLY A 84 -7.18 -4.54 -11.14
CA GLY A 84 -6.43 -4.72 -9.89
C GLY A 84 -5.05 -4.04 -9.90
N GLN A 85 -4.33 -4.13 -11.03
CA GLN A 85 -3.06 -3.43 -11.23
C GLN A 85 -3.26 -1.92 -11.29
N ILE A 86 -4.29 -1.48 -12.02
CA ILE A 86 -4.66 -0.06 -12.14
C ILE A 86 -5.02 0.51 -10.77
N LEU A 87 -5.81 -0.21 -9.96
CA LEU A 87 -6.17 0.21 -8.60
C LEU A 87 -4.92 0.36 -7.72
N GLN A 88 -3.98 -0.58 -7.77
CA GLN A 88 -2.75 -0.49 -6.99
C GLN A 88 -1.86 0.67 -7.43
N ILE A 89 -1.76 0.92 -8.74
CA ILE A 89 -1.03 2.08 -9.29
C ILE A 89 -1.68 3.37 -8.80
N LEU A 90 -3.00 3.51 -8.95
CA LEU A 90 -3.75 4.70 -8.51
C LEU A 90 -3.63 4.94 -7.00
N LEU A 91 -3.73 3.88 -6.20
CA LEU A 91 -3.55 3.96 -4.74
C LEU A 91 -2.13 4.42 -4.39
N THR A 92 -1.11 3.86 -5.06
CA THR A 92 0.29 4.20 -4.79
C THR A 92 0.65 5.61 -5.26
N GLU A 93 0.17 6.03 -6.44
CA GLU A 93 0.32 7.41 -6.93
C GLU A 93 -0.36 8.41 -5.99
N SER A 94 -1.57 8.10 -5.51
CA SER A 94 -2.28 8.96 -4.57
C SER A 94 -1.49 9.16 -3.27
N LEU A 95 -0.84 8.10 -2.74
CA LEU A 95 0.05 8.21 -1.59
C LEU A 95 1.31 9.03 -1.89
N PHE A 96 1.90 8.85 -3.08
CA PHE A 96 3.09 9.61 -3.50
C PHE A 96 2.83 11.11 -3.60
N PHE A 97 1.77 11.51 -4.31
CA PHE A 97 1.38 12.92 -4.38
C PHE A 97 1.10 13.50 -3.00
N MET A 98 0.38 12.76 -2.14
CA MET A 98 0.06 13.22 -0.78
C MET A 98 1.31 13.42 0.09
N MET A 99 2.37 12.64 -0.09
CA MET A 99 3.66 12.86 0.58
C MET A 99 4.38 14.12 0.11
N ILE A 100 4.42 14.37 -1.20
CA ILE A 100 4.99 15.60 -1.76
C ILE A 100 4.23 16.83 -1.22
N TYR A 101 2.91 16.75 -1.21
CA TYR A 101 2.07 17.84 -0.74
C TYR A 101 2.18 18.08 0.77
N THR A 102 2.40 17.05 1.59
CA THR A 102 2.62 17.21 3.04
C THR A 102 4.00 17.79 3.37
N GLY A 103 5.04 17.43 2.62
CA GLY A 103 6.38 18.03 2.75
C GLY A 103 6.45 19.53 2.37
N ASN A 104 5.64 19.97 1.41
CA ASN A 104 5.65 21.34 0.89
C ASN A 104 4.70 22.33 1.61
N ALA A 105 4.00 21.91 2.66
CA ALA A 105 3.04 22.75 3.37
C ALA A 105 3.66 24.00 4.05
N ASP A 106 4.99 24.02 4.22
CA ASP A 106 5.74 25.15 4.76
C ASP A 106 5.75 26.38 3.81
N GLY A 107 5.43 26.23 2.51
CA GLY A 107 5.55 27.31 1.51
C GLY A 107 4.29 28.09 1.13
N PHE A 108 3.08 27.55 1.32
CA PHE A 108 1.92 28.01 0.51
C PHE A 108 0.92 28.98 1.15
N SER A 109 1.00 29.33 2.44
CA SER A 109 0.13 30.37 3.03
C SER A 109 0.49 30.67 4.49
N PRO A 110 0.58 31.95 4.91
CA PRO A 110 0.85 32.34 6.29
C PRO A 110 -0.37 32.22 7.22
N ARG A 111 -1.55 31.81 6.72
CA ARG A 111 -2.77 31.72 7.56
C ARG A 111 -2.83 30.39 8.29
N TYR A 112 -2.41 30.39 9.56
CA TYR A 112 -2.35 29.23 10.46
C TYR A 112 -3.66 28.41 10.55
N ARG A 113 -4.85 29.04 10.48
CA ARG A 113 -6.14 28.33 10.46
C ARG A 113 -6.33 27.48 9.20
N PHE A 114 -5.85 27.96 8.05
CA PHE A 114 -5.95 27.24 6.78
C PHE A 114 -4.99 26.05 6.76
N ARG A 115 -3.81 26.17 7.40
CA ARG A 115 -2.87 25.06 7.59
C ARG A 115 -3.43 23.93 8.45
N TYR A 116 -4.14 24.27 9.54
CA TYR A 116 -4.71 23.27 10.45
C TYR A 116 -5.89 22.52 9.82
N SER A 117 -6.81 23.23 9.14
CA SER A 117 -7.93 22.58 8.44
C SER A 117 -7.47 21.69 7.28
N TRP A 118 -6.48 22.15 6.50
CA TRP A 118 -5.88 21.34 5.42
C TRP A 118 -5.18 20.09 5.95
N GLY A 119 -4.45 20.18 7.07
CA GLY A 119 -3.78 19.03 7.65
C GLY A 119 -4.74 17.96 8.16
N LEU A 120 -5.89 18.37 8.72
CA LEU A 120 -6.91 17.46 9.23
C LEU A 120 -7.69 16.78 8.09
N GLN A 121 -8.08 17.55 7.07
CA GLN A 121 -8.77 17.03 5.89
C GLN A 121 -7.92 15.98 5.17
N ARG A 122 -6.61 16.25 5.00
CA ARG A 122 -5.68 15.28 4.40
C ARG A 122 -5.55 14.00 5.21
N PHE A 123 -5.50 14.09 6.55
CA PHE A 123 -5.46 12.90 7.40
C PHE A 123 -6.66 11.98 7.14
N PHE A 124 -7.88 12.56 7.15
CA PHE A 124 -9.11 11.80 6.92
C PHE A 124 -9.25 11.27 5.49
N THR A 125 -8.68 11.92 4.47
CA THR A 125 -8.66 11.36 3.11
C THR A 125 -7.58 10.29 2.93
N THR A 126 -6.46 10.36 3.65
CA THR A 126 -5.37 9.37 3.55
C THR A 126 -5.64 8.07 4.30
N LEU A 127 -6.38 8.13 5.40
CA LEU A 127 -6.59 6.95 6.26
C LEU A 127 -7.32 5.81 5.52
N PRO A 128 -8.42 6.05 4.78
CA PRO A 128 -9.08 4.99 4.02
C PRO A 128 -8.19 4.40 2.92
N LEU A 129 -7.39 5.25 2.24
CA LEU A 129 -6.47 4.81 1.20
C LEU A 129 -5.35 3.92 1.78
N LEU A 130 -4.80 4.29 2.93
CA LEU A 130 -3.85 3.44 3.66
C LEU A 130 -4.47 2.12 4.08
N CYS A 131 -5.70 2.13 4.63
CA CYS A 131 -6.41 0.91 5.00
C CYS A 131 -6.61 -0.01 3.78
N LEU A 132 -7.05 0.54 2.64
CA LEU A 132 -7.18 -0.21 1.40
C LEU A 132 -5.84 -0.80 0.96
N GLN A 133 -4.76 -0.02 1.03
CA GLN A 133 -3.44 -0.51 0.64
C GLN A 133 -2.93 -1.63 1.56
N PHE A 134 -3.15 -1.52 2.87
CA PHE A 134 -2.87 -2.61 3.82
C PHE A 134 -3.67 -3.86 3.48
N MET A 135 -4.97 -3.73 3.16
CA MET A 135 -5.80 -4.87 2.76
C MET A 135 -5.26 -5.58 1.53
N VAL A 136 -4.81 -4.83 0.52
CA VAL A 136 -4.26 -5.39 -0.72
C VAL A 136 -3.00 -6.22 -0.48
N PHE A 137 -2.13 -5.83 0.46
CA PHE A 137 -0.96 -6.63 0.83
C PHE A 137 -1.28 -7.75 1.84
N LEU A 138 -2.26 -7.57 2.72
CA LEU A 138 -2.59 -8.55 3.76
C LEU A 138 -3.39 -9.75 3.24
N LEU A 139 -4.34 -9.52 2.32
CA LEU A 139 -5.24 -10.58 1.84
C LEU A 139 -4.50 -11.74 1.15
N PRO A 140 -3.51 -11.52 0.27
CA PRO A 140 -2.71 -12.58 -0.34
C PRO A 140 -1.86 -13.36 0.68
N MET A 141 -1.59 -12.79 1.86
CA MET A 141 -0.83 -13.45 2.93
C MET A 141 -1.67 -14.48 3.69
N ILE A 142 -3.00 -14.45 3.59
CA ILE A 142 -3.86 -15.42 4.27
C ILE A 142 -3.83 -16.74 3.48
N LYS A 143 -3.11 -17.74 4.00
CA LYS A 143 -2.90 -19.05 3.34
C LYS A 143 -4.20 -19.67 2.83
N THR A 144 -5.26 -19.63 3.65
CA THR A 144 -6.57 -20.19 3.30
C THR A 144 -7.23 -19.47 2.13
N LEU A 145 -7.19 -18.14 2.08
CA LEU A 145 -7.73 -17.36 0.95
C LEU A 145 -6.94 -17.58 -0.33
N PHE A 146 -5.61 -17.70 -0.22
CA PHE A 146 -4.74 -18.01 -1.34
C PHE A 146 -5.13 -19.35 -1.99
N TYR A 147 -5.19 -20.42 -1.19
CA TYR A 147 -5.56 -21.75 -1.72
C TYR A 147 -7.01 -21.78 -2.20
N TYR A 148 -7.93 -21.13 -1.49
CA TYR A 148 -9.32 -21.04 -1.93
C TYR A 148 -9.45 -20.36 -3.31
N SER A 149 -8.73 -19.26 -3.54
CA SER A 149 -8.73 -18.58 -4.84
C SER A 149 -8.06 -19.41 -5.93
N ALA A 150 -6.97 -20.12 -5.61
CA ALA A 150 -6.34 -21.04 -6.55
C ALA A 150 -7.25 -22.22 -6.91
N GLU A 151 -7.85 -22.88 -5.92
CA GLU A 151 -8.83 -23.95 -6.11
C GLU A 151 -10.03 -23.48 -6.92
N SER A 152 -10.57 -22.28 -6.62
CA SER A 152 -11.67 -21.70 -7.38
C SER A 152 -11.37 -21.61 -8.87
N GLN A 153 -10.15 -21.23 -9.22
CA GLN A 153 -9.72 -21.15 -10.62
C GLN A 153 -9.54 -22.55 -11.23
N ILE A 154 -9.05 -23.52 -10.46
CA ILE A 154 -8.96 -24.92 -10.92
C ILE A 154 -10.37 -25.49 -11.16
N TYR A 155 -11.35 -25.18 -10.29
CA TYR A 155 -12.75 -25.59 -10.47
C TYR A 155 -13.36 -25.08 -11.77
N GLU A 156 -12.98 -23.89 -12.23
CA GLU A 156 -13.46 -23.33 -13.50
C GLU A 156 -13.01 -24.15 -14.71
N TYR A 157 -11.88 -24.85 -14.61
CA TYR A 157 -11.38 -25.71 -15.69
C TYR A 157 -11.98 -27.12 -15.65
N PHE A 158 -11.92 -27.78 -14.49
CA PHE A 158 -12.24 -29.21 -14.41
C PHE A 158 -13.70 -29.51 -14.01
N GLY A 159 -14.44 -28.49 -13.56
CA GLY A 159 -15.76 -28.66 -12.97
C GLY A 159 -15.69 -29.12 -11.51
N ARG A 160 -16.69 -28.72 -10.71
CA ARG A 160 -16.72 -29.02 -9.27
C ARG A 160 -16.93 -30.49 -8.95
N GLU A 161 -17.57 -31.23 -9.85
CA GLU A 161 -17.98 -32.62 -9.64
C GLU A 161 -16.80 -33.60 -9.62
N MET A 162 -15.72 -33.28 -10.36
CA MET A 162 -14.51 -34.10 -10.47
C MET A 162 -13.70 -34.18 -9.18
N PHE A 163 -13.91 -33.25 -8.25
CA PHE A 163 -13.15 -33.21 -6.99
C PHE A 163 -13.60 -34.23 -5.95
N ASN A 164 -14.68 -34.96 -6.21
CA ASN A 164 -15.06 -36.12 -5.39
C ASN A 164 -14.24 -37.37 -5.74
N GLU A 165 -13.61 -37.40 -6.92
CA GLU A 165 -12.77 -38.51 -7.35
C GLU A 165 -11.42 -38.52 -6.63
N GLU A 166 -11.02 -39.69 -6.14
CA GLU A 166 -9.79 -39.86 -5.36
C GLU A 166 -8.53 -39.51 -6.17
N LEU A 167 -8.52 -39.85 -7.46
CA LEU A 167 -7.40 -39.53 -8.36
C LEU A 167 -7.23 -38.01 -8.54
N PHE A 168 -8.34 -37.28 -8.65
CA PHE A 168 -8.33 -35.83 -8.77
C PHE A 168 -7.87 -35.16 -7.47
N LYS A 169 -8.31 -35.67 -6.31
CA LYS A 169 -7.85 -35.17 -4.99
C LYS A 169 -6.34 -35.32 -4.81
N ASN A 170 -5.78 -36.46 -5.19
CA ASN A 170 -4.33 -36.69 -5.10
C ASN A 170 -3.54 -35.72 -5.99
N GLN A 171 -3.99 -35.49 -7.23
CA GLN A 171 -3.34 -34.53 -8.14
C GLN A 171 -3.50 -33.09 -7.67
N LEU A 172 -4.66 -32.73 -7.09
CA LEU A 172 -4.86 -31.42 -6.47
C LEU A 172 -3.88 -31.18 -5.32
N GLU A 173 -3.58 -32.21 -4.53
CA GLU A 173 -2.60 -32.10 -3.44
C GLU A 173 -1.19 -31.81 -3.98
N VAL A 174 -0.79 -32.45 -5.08
CA VAL A 174 0.45 -32.14 -5.79
C VAL A 174 0.46 -30.69 -6.30
N VAL A 175 -0.65 -30.22 -6.87
CA VAL A 175 -0.81 -28.81 -7.28
C VAL A 175 -0.67 -27.87 -6.09
N LYS A 176 -1.27 -28.19 -4.93
CA LYS A 176 -1.15 -27.39 -3.70
C LYS A 176 0.28 -27.30 -3.18
N LEU A 177 1.04 -28.40 -3.24
CA LEU A 177 2.45 -28.42 -2.89
C LEU A 177 3.27 -27.54 -3.86
N GLY A 178 2.99 -27.61 -5.16
CA GLY A 178 3.61 -26.73 -6.16
C GLY A 178 3.33 -25.24 -5.89
N LEU A 179 2.09 -24.93 -5.52
CA LEU A 179 1.66 -23.58 -5.18
C LEU A 179 2.24 -23.07 -3.86
N GLU A 180 2.71 -23.94 -2.96
CA GLU A 180 3.31 -23.52 -1.69
C GLU A 180 4.58 -22.69 -1.89
N ARG A 181 5.40 -23.04 -2.90
CA ARG A 181 6.57 -22.23 -3.29
C ARG A 181 6.17 -20.84 -3.78
N VAL A 182 5.11 -20.77 -4.57
CA VAL A 182 4.57 -19.51 -5.10
C VAL A 182 4.01 -18.66 -3.96
N TYR A 183 3.26 -19.28 -3.05
CA TYR A 183 2.73 -18.65 -1.84
C TYR A 183 3.86 -18.06 -0.98
N PHE A 184 4.99 -18.76 -0.83
CA PHE A 184 6.12 -18.26 -0.05
C PHE A 184 6.74 -16.99 -0.67
N ILE A 185 6.91 -16.95 -1.99
CA ILE A 185 7.40 -15.76 -2.71
C ILE A 185 6.44 -14.58 -2.52
N ILE A 186 5.14 -14.85 -2.59
CA ILE A 186 4.08 -13.86 -2.35
C ILE A 186 4.12 -13.36 -0.91
N LEU A 187 4.28 -14.25 0.05
CA LEU A 187 4.36 -13.91 1.47
C LEU A 187 5.52 -12.93 1.72
N ILE A 188 6.71 -13.22 1.21
CA ILE A 188 7.88 -12.35 1.34
C ILE A 188 7.62 -11.00 0.68
N THR A 189 7.10 -11.00 -0.55
CA THR A 189 6.87 -9.77 -1.32
C THR A 189 5.85 -8.86 -0.63
N ASN A 190 4.76 -9.43 -0.13
CA ASN A 190 3.75 -8.68 0.62
C ASN A 190 4.26 -8.22 2.00
N LEU A 191 5.07 -9.02 2.69
CA LEU A 191 5.70 -8.61 3.96
C LEU A 191 6.62 -7.40 3.75
N VAL A 192 7.42 -7.39 2.68
CA VAL A 192 8.22 -6.22 2.29
C VAL A 192 7.31 -5.03 1.98
N GLY A 193 6.21 -5.22 1.24
CA GLY A 193 5.23 -4.17 0.98
C GLY A 193 4.63 -3.56 2.25
N ILE A 194 4.17 -4.40 3.19
CA ILE A 194 3.60 -3.98 4.47
C ILE A 194 4.61 -3.23 5.32
N THR A 195 5.80 -3.79 5.52
CA THR A 195 6.85 -3.15 6.32
C THR A 195 7.20 -1.77 5.77
N SER A 196 7.30 -1.66 4.44
CA SER A 196 7.52 -0.40 3.74
C SER A 196 6.40 0.61 3.98
N LEU A 197 5.14 0.18 3.84
CA LEU A 197 3.96 1.00 4.09
C LEU A 197 3.87 1.44 5.56
N SER A 198 4.21 0.57 6.49
CA SER A 198 4.25 0.86 7.93
C SER A 198 5.31 1.90 8.27
N VAL A 199 6.53 1.75 7.75
CA VAL A 199 7.61 2.73 7.93
C VAL A 199 7.19 4.08 7.35
N LEU A 200 6.57 4.08 6.18
CA LEU A 200 6.06 5.29 5.56
C LEU A 200 4.98 6.00 6.39
N THR A 201 4.01 5.22 6.87
CA THR A 201 2.93 5.71 7.71
C THR A 201 3.50 6.33 8.98
N PHE A 202 4.49 5.67 9.60
CA PHE A 202 5.19 6.19 10.76
C PHE A 202 5.92 7.50 10.48
N ILE A 203 6.70 7.59 9.39
CA ILE A 203 7.40 8.82 8.98
C ILE A 203 6.39 9.95 8.76
N THR A 204 5.28 9.67 8.11
CA THR A 204 4.23 10.66 7.81
C THR A 204 3.56 11.17 9.08
N ILE A 205 3.20 10.27 10.00
CA ILE A 205 2.63 10.62 11.30
C ILE A 205 3.63 11.45 12.11
N TYR A 206 4.88 11.02 12.16
CA TYR A 206 5.95 11.73 12.87
C TYR A 206 6.15 13.15 12.31
N ALA A 207 6.20 13.29 10.99
CA ALA A 207 6.31 14.59 10.32
C ALA A 207 5.11 15.50 10.63
N TRP A 208 3.90 14.95 10.65
CA TRP A 208 2.70 15.67 11.01
C TRP A 208 2.71 16.16 12.47
N PHE A 209 3.08 15.28 13.41
CA PHE A 209 3.24 15.68 14.81
C PHE A 209 4.28 16.80 14.93
N LYS A 210 5.47 16.62 14.38
CA LYS A 210 6.53 17.64 14.42
C LYS A 210 6.07 18.99 13.86
N SER A 211 5.30 18.98 12.77
CA SER A 211 4.70 20.19 12.19
C SER A 211 3.71 20.87 13.14
N LYS A 212 2.83 20.11 13.83
CA LYS A 212 1.92 20.66 14.85
C LYS A 212 2.65 21.32 16.01
N TRP A 213 3.72 20.70 16.51
CA TRP A 213 4.55 21.30 17.58
C TRP A 213 5.17 22.61 17.12
N LYS A 214 5.74 22.65 15.92
CA LYS A 214 6.31 23.87 15.32
C LYS A 214 5.27 25.00 15.16
N ILE A 215 4.03 24.68 14.76
CA ILE A 215 2.93 25.65 14.67
C ILE A 215 2.58 26.18 16.06
N LYS A 216 2.46 25.31 17.07
CA LYS A 216 2.15 25.71 18.44
C LYS A 216 3.21 26.66 19.01
N ASP A 217 4.49 26.38 18.75
CA ASP A 217 5.59 27.25 19.18
C ASP A 217 5.53 28.61 18.49
N ILE A 218 5.28 28.65 17.18
CA ILE A 218 5.15 29.91 16.42
C ILE A 218 3.98 30.75 16.95
N VAL A 219 2.81 30.15 17.14
CA VAL A 219 1.62 30.85 17.68
C VAL A 219 1.92 31.43 19.06
N ARG A 220 2.55 30.64 19.96
CA ARG A 220 2.96 31.12 21.27
C ARG A 220 3.91 32.32 21.17
N THR A 221 4.89 32.26 20.27
CA THR A 221 5.86 33.35 20.10
C THR A 221 5.20 34.62 19.55
N GLU A 222 4.21 34.48 18.67
CA GLU A 222 3.47 35.59 18.07
C GLU A 222 2.52 36.24 19.10
N ASP A 223 1.84 35.44 19.92
CA ASP A 223 1.00 35.91 21.04
C ASP A 223 1.84 36.66 22.08
N GLU A 224 3.03 36.15 22.43
CA GLU A 224 3.98 36.82 23.33
C GLU A 224 4.42 38.19 22.79
N ARG A 225 4.72 38.29 21.48
CA ARG A 225 5.05 39.58 20.82
C ARG A 225 3.89 40.56 20.83
N ILE A 226 2.68 40.11 20.49
CA ILE A 226 1.47 40.96 20.50
C ILE A 226 1.22 41.48 21.92
N PHE A 227 1.40 40.64 22.92
CA PHE A 227 1.26 41.00 24.32
C PHE A 227 2.30 42.06 24.74
N GLU A 228 3.56 41.90 24.34
CA GLU A 228 4.62 42.86 24.65
C GLU A 228 4.37 44.23 23.99
N VAL A 229 3.94 44.26 22.72
CA VAL A 229 3.57 45.50 22.01
C VAL A 229 2.41 46.21 22.73
N LYS A 230 1.36 45.48 23.13
CA LYS A 230 0.24 46.04 23.89
C LYS A 230 0.68 46.57 25.26
N ARG A 231 1.61 45.90 25.93
CA ARG A 231 2.14 46.34 27.23
C ARG A 231 2.94 47.63 27.10
N LYS A 232 3.81 47.75 26.09
CA LYS A 232 4.58 48.98 25.81
C LYS A 232 3.67 50.16 25.47
N ALA A 233 2.66 49.94 24.63
CA ALA A 233 1.68 50.98 24.30
C ALA A 233 0.94 51.52 25.53
N ARG A 234 0.52 50.64 26.45
CA ARG A 234 -0.12 51.04 27.72
C ARG A 234 0.81 51.78 28.68
N GLY A 235 2.10 51.44 28.68
CA GLY A 235 3.12 52.12 29.49
C GLY A 235 3.34 53.57 29.04
N ASN A 236 3.42 53.82 27.74
CA ASN A 236 3.62 55.16 27.19
C ASN A 236 2.43 56.09 27.47
N ILE A 237 1.19 55.60 27.32
CA ILE A 237 -0.03 56.38 27.64
C ILE A 237 -0.05 56.83 29.11
N ARG A 238 0.54 56.04 30.02
CA ARG A 238 0.58 56.34 31.46
C ARG A 238 1.66 57.35 31.85
N ASN A 239 2.68 57.51 31.00
CA ASN A 239 3.74 58.51 31.20
C ASN A 239 3.38 59.86 30.57
N GLU A 240 2.54 59.88 29.52
CA GLU A 240 2.03 61.12 28.90
C GLU A 240 0.88 61.78 29.69
N SER A 241 0.34 61.09 30.71
CA SER A 241 -0.76 61.56 31.56
C SER A 241 -0.32 62.07 32.95
N LYS A 242 0.99 62.22 33.16
CA LYS A 242 1.60 62.85 34.34
C LYS A 242 2.34 64.11 33.92
#